data_AF-A0A7C6KDZ2-F1
#
_entry.id   AF-A0A7C6KDZ2-F1
#
_cell.length_a   1.000
_cell.length_b   1.000
_cell.length_c   1.000
_cell.angle_alpha   90.00
_cell.angle_beta   90.00
_cell.angle_gamma   90.00
#
_symmetry.space_group_name_H-M   'P 1'
#
loop_
_entity.id
_entity.type
_entity.pdbx_description
1 polymer ?
#
loop_
_entity_poly.entity_id
_entity_poly.type
_entity_poly.pdbx_seq_one_letter_code
_entity_poly.pdbx_strand_id
1 'polypeptide(L)' 'MNNDRACALCNLDVGTKPFVLHGADRDYQFCCEGCRGIYQMLHDIKDTAVHNDQTENQKQ' A
#
# COMPACT_ATOMS: atom_id res chain seq x y z
N MET A 1 -13.13 21.95 -3.92
CA MET A 1 -12.66 20.72 -4.59
C MET A 1 -12.25 19.74 -3.49
N ASN A 2 -12.97 18.63 -3.35
CA ASN A 2 -12.63 17.58 -2.38
C ASN A 2 -11.34 16.89 -2.82
N ASN A 3 -10.26 17.18 -2.11
CA ASN A 3 -8.91 16.66 -2.35
C ASN A 3 -8.71 15.26 -1.70
N ASP A 4 -9.80 14.64 -1.23
CA ASP A 4 -9.80 13.37 -0.50
C ASP A 4 -9.41 12.15 -1.35
N ARG A 5 -8.98 12.37 -2.59
CA ARG A 5 -8.59 11.35 -3.57
C ARG A 5 -7.21 11.62 -4.17
N ALA A 6 -6.36 12.36 -3.47
CA ALA A 6 -5.00 12.61 -3.90
C ALA A 6 -4.07 11.43 -3.54
N CYS A 7 -3.24 11.04 -4.50
CA CYS A 7 -2.19 10.06 -4.32
C CYS A 7 -1.17 10.58 -3.30
N ALA A 8 -0.86 9.79 -2.27
CA ALA A 8 0.05 10.21 -1.20
C ALA A 8 1.51 10.45 -1.66
N LEU A 9 1.89 9.98 -2.86
CA LEU A 9 3.25 10.16 -3.40
C LEU A 9 3.33 11.26 -4.47
N CYS A 10 2.52 11.18 -5.54
CA CYS A 10 2.61 12.10 -6.67
C CYS A 10 1.51 13.19 -6.69
N ASN A 11 0.59 13.14 -5.73
CA ASN A 11 -0.50 14.10 -5.57
C ASN A 11 -1.47 14.20 -6.77
N LEU A 12 -1.52 13.16 -7.60
CA LEU A 12 -2.49 12.99 -8.69
C LEU A 12 -3.79 12.34 -8.18
N ASP A 13 -4.88 12.44 -8.94
CA ASP A 13 -6.13 11.77 -8.62
C ASP A 13 -5.97 10.23 -8.64
N VAL A 14 -6.42 9.55 -7.58
CA VAL A 14 -6.32 8.08 -7.46
C VAL A 14 -7.40 7.34 -8.25
N GLY A 15 -8.37 8.04 -8.84
CA GLY A 15 -9.44 7.45 -9.63
C GLY A 15 -10.40 6.58 -8.83
N THR A 16 -11.12 5.72 -9.55
CA THR A 16 -12.23 4.90 -9.01
C THR A 16 -11.78 3.69 -8.20
N LYS A 17 -10.56 3.19 -8.42
CA LYS A 17 -10.01 2.01 -7.74
C LYS A 17 -8.60 2.34 -7.21
N PRO A 18 -8.51 3.01 -6.04
CA PRO A 18 -7.22 3.36 -5.45
C PRO A 18 -6.46 2.12 -5.00
N PHE A 19 -5.14 2.18 -5.11
CA PHE A 19 -4.27 1.23 -4.44
C PHE A 19 -4.09 1.68 -3.00
N VAL A 20 -4.44 0.83 -2.04
CA VAL A 20 -4.37 1.17 -0.61
C VAL A 20 -3.16 0.50 0.01
N LEU A 21 -2.42 1.23 0.84
CA LEU A 21 -1.40 0.71 1.73
C LEU A 21 -1.83 0.95 3.17
N HIS A 22 -1.98 -0.12 3.93
CA HIS A 22 -2.31 -0.05 5.35
C HIS A 22 -1.03 0.22 6.15
N GLY A 23 -0.86 1.47 6.59
CA GLY A 23 0.22 1.87 7.49
C GLY A 23 -0.18 1.72 8.96
N ALA A 24 0.78 1.88 9.87
CA ALA A 24 0.52 1.79 11.31
C ALA A 24 -0.39 2.92 11.82
N ASP A 25 -0.25 4.13 11.27
CA ASP A 25 -1.01 5.31 11.69
C ASP A 25 -2.30 5.52 10.89
N ARG A 26 -2.30 5.18 9.59
CA ARG A 26 -3.44 5.35 8.69
C ARG A 26 -3.30 4.56 7.39
N ASP A 27 -4.39 4.51 6.64
CA ASP A 27 -4.43 4.00 5.28
C ASP A 27 -4.00 5.09 4.28
N TYR A 28 -3.11 4.72 3.37
CA TYR A 28 -2.61 5.59 2.31
C TYR A 28 -3.16 5.13 0.95
N GLN A 29 -3.58 6.08 0.12
CA GLN A 29 -4.12 5.82 -1.21
C GLN A 29 -3.14 6.26 -2.31
N PHE A 30 -3.06 5.47 -3.38
CA PHE A 30 -2.15 5.69 -4.50
C PHE A 30 -2.85 5.50 -5.84
N CYS A 31 -2.41 6.26 -6.84
CA CYS A 31 -2.94 6.19 -8.21
C CYS A 31 -2.46 4.95 -8.99
N CYS A 32 -1.35 4.32 -8.57
CA CYS A 32 -0.78 3.13 -9.20
C CYS A 32 0.07 2.32 -8.21
N GLU A 33 0.37 1.05 -8.56
CA GLU A 33 1.28 0.20 -7.76
C GLU A 33 2.68 0.79 -7.60
N GLY A 34 3.20 1.49 -8.62
CA GLY A 34 4.52 2.13 -8.54
C GLY A 34 4.60 3.16 -7.41
N CYS A 35 3.55 3.97 -7.24
CA CYS A 35 3.50 4.94 -6.15
C CYS A 35 3.41 4.26 -4.78
N ARG A 36 2.62 3.19 -4.67
CA ARG A 36 2.53 2.38 -3.45
C ARG A 36 3.88 1.76 -3.09
N GLY A 37 4.53 1.08 -4.03
CA GLY A 37 5.81 0.40 -3.78
C GLY A 37 6.95 1.35 -3.40
N ILE A 38 7.05 2.50 -4.07
CA ILE A 38 8.04 3.53 -3.71
C ILE A 38 7.76 4.06 -2.30
N TYR A 39 6.50 4.32 -1.97
CA TYR A 39 6.14 4.80 -0.64
C TYR A 39 6.47 3.77 0.46
N GLN A 40 6.20 2.49 0.20
CA GLN A 40 6.60 1.40 1.09
C GLN A 40 8.11 1.36 1.32
N MET A 41 8.90 1.50 0.26
CA MET A 41 10.36 1.52 0.35
C MET A 41 10.89 2.75 1.10
N LEU A 42 10.32 3.93 0.84
CA LEU A 42 10.76 5.18 1.47
C LEU A 42 10.43 5.22 2.97
N HIS A 43 9.31 4.63 3.37
CA HIS A 43 8.83 4.66 4.76
C HIS A 43 9.07 3.33 5.51
N ASP A 44 9.74 2.36 4.91
CA ASP A 44 9.92 0.99 5.43
C ASP A 44 8.61 0.33 5.91
N ILE A 45 7.50 0.59 5.20
CA ILE A 45 6.18 0.08 5.57
C ILE A 45 6.08 -1.36 5.08
N LYS A 46 6.14 -2.31 6.02
CA LYS A 46 5.74 -3.71 5.76
C LYS A 46 4.23 -3.73 5.56
N ASP A 47 3.80 -4.01 4.33
CA ASP A 47 2.39 -4.21 4.02
C ASP A 47 1.82 -5.27 4.97
N THR A 48 0.85 -4.89 5.79
CA THR A 48 0.22 -5.83 6.73
C THR A 48 -0.87 -6.67 6.05
N ALA A 49 -1.19 -6.42 4.78
CA ALA A 49 -2.07 -7.28 4.01
C ALA A 49 -1.30 -8.51 3.50
N VAL A 50 -1.54 -9.63 4.19
CA VAL A 50 -1.13 -11.00 3.87
C VAL A 50 0.28 -11.39 4.31
N HIS A 51 0.40 -11.70 5.61
CA HIS A 51 1.15 -12.88 6.05
C HIS A 51 0.16 -13.93 6.58
N ASN A 52 -0.39 -14.69 5.65
CA ASN A 52 -1.05 -15.98 5.88
C ASN A 52 -0.56 -16.79 4.68
N ASP A 53 0.43 -17.67 4.77
CA ASP A 53 0.59 -18.77 5.71
C ASP A 53 2.04 -19.27 5.61
N GLN A 54 2.75 -19.30 6.74
CA GLN A 54 3.83 -20.26 6.93
C GLN A 54 3.16 -21.53 7.46
N THR A 55 2.77 -22.47 6.60
CA THR A 55 2.64 -23.87 7.01
C THR A 55 3.74 -24.68 6.33
N GLU A 56 4.78 -24.90 7.13
CA GLU A 56 5.65 -26.06 7.18
C GLU A 56 5.32 -27.21 6.20
N ASN A 57 6.31 -27.56 5.37
CA ASN A 57 6.57 -28.98 5.12
C ASN A 57 8.08 -29.24 5.10
N GLN A 58 8.63 -29.42 6.29
CA GLN A 58 9.81 -30.27 6.48
C GLN A 58 9.42 -31.74 6.27
N LYS A 59 10.42 -32.52 5.82
CA LYS A 59 10.54 -34.00 5.83
C LYS A 59 10.15 -34.60 4.46
N GLN A 60 11.00 -35.35 3.75
CA GLN A 60 11.95 -36.37 4.19
C GLN A 60 12.92 -36.69 3.04
#